data_AF-A0A7W1LBT4-F1
#
_entry.id   AF-A0A7W1LBT4-F1
#
_cell.length_a   1.000
_cell.length_b   1.000
_cell.length_c   1.000
_cell.angle_alpha   90.00
_cell.angle_beta   90.00
_cell.angle_gamma   90.00
#
_symmetry.space_group_name_H-M   'P 1'
#
loop_
_entity.id
_entity.type
_entity.pdbx_description
1 polymer ?
#
loop_
_entity_poly.entity_id
_entity_poly.type
_entity_poly.pdbx_seq_one_letter_code
_entity_poly.pdbx_strand_id
1 'polypeptide(L)'
;MGPAGIPSPDEAITFTLSLSKETEKFNLKYNWTISGGEIIEGQGTQIIKILEPKIFTGESFRATVEVIGLPKECGTVTASETLAIDICNLKRQVDEFSIPASQIDKARLDNLLIEIHNNPLAVAYILEKFERKTSQNVVERKIQKITDYLIKEKGIEKDRFVISTAISDENLTQYFIVPPGASPPEIENNN
;
A
#
# COMPACT_ATOMS: atom_id res chain seq x y z
N MET A 1 -13.99 8.07 15.22
CA MET A 1 -14.97 8.53 16.23
C MET A 1 -15.98 7.41 16.35
N GLY A 2 -16.06 6.77 17.52
CA GLY A 2 -17.04 5.72 17.80
C GLY A 2 -18.47 6.28 17.89
N PRO A 3 -19.48 5.43 18.04
CA PRO A 3 -20.86 5.89 18.15
C PRO A 3 -21.02 6.88 19.32
N ALA A 4 -21.89 7.87 19.10
CA ALA A 4 -22.26 8.87 20.09
C ALA A 4 -23.21 8.22 21.10
N GLY A 5 -22.66 7.74 22.22
CA GLY A 5 -23.44 7.30 23.37
C GLY A 5 -23.76 5.80 23.41
N ILE A 6 -24.20 5.36 24.60
CA ILE A 6 -24.68 3.99 24.87
C ILE A 6 -26.00 3.82 24.09
N PRO A 7 -26.09 2.90 23.12
CA PRO A 7 -27.31 2.65 22.37
C PRO A 7 -28.44 2.18 23.30
N SER A 8 -29.68 2.55 22.99
CA SER A 8 -30.82 1.99 23.72
C SER A 8 -31.00 0.50 23.36
N PRO A 9 -31.55 -0.37 24.25
CA PRO A 9 -31.65 -1.83 24.05
C PRO A 9 -32.44 -2.35 22.84
N ASP A 10 -32.96 -1.46 21.98
CA ASP A 10 -33.67 -1.77 20.74
C ASP A 10 -33.18 -0.90 19.56
N GLU A 11 -32.05 -0.20 19.71
CA GLU A 11 -31.48 0.67 18.70
C GLU A 11 -30.45 -0.08 17.84
N ALA A 12 -30.58 0.03 16.52
CA ALA A 12 -29.66 -0.61 15.60
C ALA A 12 -28.30 0.13 15.57
N ILE A 13 -27.21 -0.59 15.83
CA ILE A 13 -25.85 -0.07 15.73
C ILE A 13 -25.36 -0.26 14.30
N THR A 14 -24.77 0.79 13.72
CA THR A 14 -24.20 0.74 12.36
C THR A 14 -22.69 0.62 12.43
N PHE A 15 -22.14 -0.39 11.76
CA PHE A 15 -20.70 -0.52 11.52
C PHE A 15 -20.40 -0.22 10.06
N THR A 16 -19.42 0.66 9.83
CA THR A 16 -18.96 1.03 8.50
C THR A 16 -17.50 0.69 8.36
N LEU A 17 -17.18 -0.09 7.33
CA LEU A 17 -15.81 -0.31 6.89
C LEU A 17 -15.39 0.81 5.95
N SER A 18 -14.39 1.60 6.35
CA SER A 18 -13.79 2.61 5.47
C SER A 18 -12.62 1.99 4.72
N LEU A 19 -12.69 1.96 3.39
CA LEU A 19 -11.58 1.54 2.53
C LEU A 19 -10.84 2.76 1.94
N SER A 20 -9.59 2.57 1.54
CA SER A 20 -8.85 3.54 0.73
C SER A 20 -9.35 3.55 -0.73
N LYS A 21 -9.20 4.65 -1.45
CA LYS A 21 -9.70 4.78 -2.85
C LYS A 21 -9.09 3.78 -3.80
N GLU A 22 -7.87 3.34 -3.52
CA GLU A 22 -7.13 2.35 -4.31
C GLU A 22 -7.82 0.99 -4.34
N THR A 23 -8.71 0.72 -3.38
CA THR A 23 -9.47 -0.52 -3.31
C THR A 23 -10.72 -0.55 -4.19
N GLU A 24 -11.20 0.61 -4.68
CA GLU A 24 -12.42 0.74 -5.51
C GLU A 24 -12.32 -0.03 -6.84
N LYS A 25 -11.09 -0.31 -7.29
CA LYS A 25 -10.81 -1.07 -8.51
C LYS A 25 -11.00 -2.59 -8.37
N PHE A 26 -11.21 -3.09 -7.15
CA PHE A 26 -11.36 -4.52 -6.88
C PHE A 26 -12.82 -4.90 -6.62
N ASN A 27 -13.21 -6.08 -7.08
CA ASN A 27 -14.54 -6.64 -6.79
C ASN A 27 -14.54 -7.33 -5.43
N LEU A 28 -14.69 -6.53 -4.37
CA LEU A 28 -14.58 -6.98 -2.99
C LEU A 28 -15.85 -7.66 -2.49
N LYS A 29 -15.66 -8.70 -1.68
CA LYS A 29 -16.73 -9.36 -0.91
C LYS A 29 -16.43 -9.21 0.58
N TYR A 30 -17.48 -9.05 1.37
CA TYR A 30 -17.38 -8.81 2.80
C TYR A 30 -18.06 -9.94 3.55
N ASN A 31 -17.39 -10.49 4.55
CA ASN A 31 -17.97 -11.48 5.43
C ASN A 31 -17.93 -10.97 6.87
N TRP A 32 -19.09 -10.55 7.38
CA TRP A 32 -19.21 -10.02 8.73
C TRP A 32 -19.54 -11.11 9.73
N THR A 33 -18.80 -11.12 10.84
CA THR A 33 -19.00 -11.99 12.00
C THR A 33 -19.13 -11.12 13.24
N ILE A 34 -20.11 -11.39 14.09
CA ILE A 34 -20.34 -10.67 15.35
C ILE A 34 -20.22 -11.62 16.54
N SER A 35 -19.63 -11.17 17.65
CA SER A 35 -19.50 -11.96 18.88
C SER A 35 -20.76 -11.96 19.75
N GLY A 36 -21.74 -11.10 19.45
CA GLY A 36 -23.06 -11.08 20.07
C GLY A 36 -24.00 -10.07 19.40
N GLY A 37 -25.31 -10.28 19.56
CA GLY A 37 -26.36 -9.59 18.80
C GLY A 37 -26.72 -10.31 17.50
N GLU A 38 -27.44 -9.61 16.62
CA GLU A 38 -27.85 -10.12 15.30
C GLU A 38 -27.56 -9.08 14.21
N ILE A 39 -27.00 -9.52 13.07
CA ILE A 39 -26.88 -8.66 11.89
C ILE A 39 -28.26 -8.59 11.23
N ILE A 40 -28.90 -7.43 11.30
CA ILE A 40 -30.23 -7.21 10.74
C ILE A 40 -30.19 -6.70 9.30
N GLU A 41 -29.09 -6.09 8.87
CA GLU A 41 -28.95 -5.55 7.53
C GLU A 41 -27.48 -5.50 7.07
N GLY A 42 -27.25 -5.59 5.75
CA GLY A 42 -25.98 -5.21 5.14
C GLY A 42 -24.91 -6.30 5.09
N GLN A 43 -25.23 -7.55 5.43
CA GLN A 43 -24.31 -8.67 5.24
C GLN A 43 -23.84 -8.74 3.77
N GLY A 44 -22.55 -8.98 3.55
CA GLY A 44 -21.98 -8.93 2.20
C GLY A 44 -21.65 -7.53 1.69
N THR A 45 -21.82 -6.47 2.49
CA THR A 45 -21.56 -5.07 2.09
C THR A 45 -20.54 -4.39 3.02
N GLN A 46 -20.15 -3.14 2.71
CA GLN A 46 -19.25 -2.34 3.54
C GLN A 46 -19.89 -1.83 4.83
N ILE A 47 -21.23 -1.88 4.92
CA ILE A 47 -21.98 -1.32 6.04
C ILE A 47 -22.93 -2.38 6.56
N ILE A 48 -22.84 -2.71 7.84
CA ILE A 48 -23.82 -3.57 8.50
C ILE A 48 -24.59 -2.79 9.55
N LYS A 49 -25.83 -3.20 9.77
CA LYS A 49 -26.60 -2.82 10.95
C LYS A 49 -26.80 -4.05 11.81
N ILE A 50 -26.60 -3.89 13.11
CA ILE A 50 -26.78 -4.95 14.09
C ILE A 50 -27.78 -4.53 15.15
N LEU A 51 -28.50 -5.50 15.70
CA LEU A 51 -29.36 -5.31 16.86
C LEU A 51 -28.67 -5.95 18.07
N GLU A 52 -28.57 -5.20 19.18
CA GLU A 52 -28.04 -5.73 20.42
C GLU A 52 -28.98 -6.79 21.02
N PRO A 53 -28.44 -7.82 21.70
CA PRO A 53 -29.28 -8.77 22.41
C PRO A 53 -29.86 -8.11 23.66
N LYS A 54 -31.16 -8.35 23.91
CA LYS A 54 -31.94 -7.75 25.03
C LYS A 54 -31.39 -8.04 26.44
N ILE A 55 -30.45 -8.97 26.57
CA ILE A 55 -29.82 -9.35 27.84
C ILE A 55 -28.40 -8.79 27.83
N PHE A 56 -28.22 -7.66 28.51
CA PHE A 56 -26.92 -7.01 28.69
C PHE A 56 -26.15 -7.79 29.78
N THR A 57 -25.25 -8.70 29.38
CA THR A 57 -24.38 -9.42 30.33
C THR A 57 -23.16 -8.60 30.77
N GLY A 58 -23.00 -7.37 30.27
CA GLY A 58 -21.82 -6.53 30.50
C GLY A 58 -20.61 -6.94 29.66
N GLU A 59 -20.76 -7.89 28.73
CA GLU A 59 -19.73 -8.26 27.77
C GLU A 59 -19.75 -7.31 26.57
N SER A 60 -18.59 -6.82 26.16
CA SER A 60 -18.44 -5.98 24.98
C SER A 60 -18.74 -6.79 23.70
N PHE A 61 -19.60 -6.27 22.83
CA PHE A 61 -19.84 -6.84 21.51
C PHE A 61 -18.68 -6.50 20.56
N ARG A 62 -18.39 -7.40 19.62
CA ARG A 62 -17.29 -7.24 18.65
C ARG A 62 -17.76 -7.62 17.26
N ALA A 63 -17.76 -6.65 16.35
CA ALA A 63 -17.95 -6.89 14.93
C ALA A 63 -16.60 -7.09 14.23
N THR A 64 -16.47 -8.18 13.47
CA THR A 64 -15.31 -8.53 12.66
C THR A 64 -15.71 -8.63 11.20
N VAL A 65 -14.96 -8.02 10.29
CA VAL A 65 -15.15 -8.23 8.84
C VAL A 65 -13.90 -8.80 8.21
N GLU A 66 -14.11 -9.85 7.43
CA GLU A 66 -13.12 -10.39 6.50
C GLU A 66 -13.40 -9.82 5.11
N VAL A 67 -12.37 -9.21 4.51
CA VAL A 67 -12.44 -8.65 3.14
C VAL A 67 -11.80 -9.63 2.17
N ILE A 68 -12.57 -10.10 1.19
CA ILE A 68 -12.16 -11.09 0.19
C ILE A 68 -12.07 -10.41 -1.18
N GLY A 69 -11.07 -10.77 -1.98
CA GLY A 69 -10.88 -10.26 -3.35
C GLY A 69 -9.80 -9.19 -3.49
N LEU A 70 -9.07 -8.88 -2.42
CA LEU A 70 -7.84 -8.08 -2.49
C LEU A 70 -6.71 -8.89 -3.16
N PRO A 71 -5.72 -8.23 -3.78
CA PRO A 71 -4.51 -8.89 -4.26
C PRO A 71 -3.84 -9.72 -3.15
N LYS A 72 -3.22 -10.85 -3.52
CA LYS A 72 -2.50 -11.71 -2.56
C LYS A 72 -1.47 -10.95 -1.72
N GLU A 73 -0.90 -9.90 -2.30
CA GLU A 73 0.06 -9.00 -1.68
C GLU A 73 -0.48 -8.27 -0.44
N CYS A 74 -1.80 -8.14 -0.31
CA CYS A 74 -2.46 -7.49 0.83
C CYS A 74 -2.82 -8.47 1.97
N GLY A 75 -2.62 -9.79 1.78
CA GLY A 75 -2.97 -10.81 2.77
C GLY A 75 -4.48 -10.91 3.05
N THR A 76 -4.86 -11.75 4.02
CA THR A 76 -6.23 -11.77 4.55
C THR A 76 -6.39 -10.64 5.53
N VAL A 77 -7.29 -9.69 5.24
CA VAL A 77 -7.50 -8.54 6.11
C VAL A 77 -8.75 -8.73 6.95
N THR A 78 -8.54 -8.80 8.26
CA THR A 78 -9.60 -8.85 9.27
C THR A 78 -9.62 -7.57 10.07
N ALA A 79 -10.75 -6.88 10.04
CA ALA A 79 -10.99 -5.67 10.81
C ALA A 79 -11.78 -5.99 12.09
N SER A 80 -11.54 -5.27 13.18
CA SER A 80 -12.36 -5.37 14.39
C SER A 80 -12.54 -4.01 15.03
N GLU A 81 -13.81 -3.59 15.18
CA GLU A 81 -14.33 -2.35 15.76
C GLU A 81 -13.59 -1.02 15.48
N THR A 82 -14.25 -0.19 14.66
CA THR A 82 -14.02 1.24 14.33
C THR A 82 -12.58 1.72 14.26
N LEU A 83 -11.69 0.92 13.68
CA LEU A 83 -10.41 1.40 13.17
C LEU A 83 -10.57 1.66 11.68
N ALA A 84 -10.24 2.89 11.25
CA ALA A 84 -9.93 3.11 9.84
C ALA A 84 -8.73 2.22 9.53
N ILE A 85 -8.96 1.14 8.79
CA ILE A 85 -7.89 0.25 8.40
C ILE A 85 -7.37 0.79 7.09
N ASP A 86 -6.05 0.85 6.97
CA ASP A 86 -5.36 1.17 5.73
C ASP A 86 -5.16 -0.15 4.98
N ILE A 87 -6.19 -0.56 4.23
CA ILE A 87 -6.45 -2.01 4.00
C ILE A 87 -5.65 -2.62 2.86
N CYS A 88 -5.05 -1.83 1.99
CA CYS A 88 -4.27 -2.36 0.87
C CYS A 88 -3.45 -1.24 0.24
N ASN A 89 -2.38 -0.88 0.94
CA ASN A 89 -1.33 -0.03 0.40
C ASN A 89 -0.60 -0.84 -0.68
N LEU A 90 -0.90 -0.53 -1.94
CA LEU A 90 -0.24 -1.17 -3.08
C LEU A 90 0.91 -0.28 -3.58
N LYS A 91 2.00 -0.94 -3.99
CA LYS A 91 3.05 -0.25 -4.76
C LYS A 91 2.43 0.32 -6.04
N ARG A 92 2.85 1.51 -6.42
CA ARG A 92 2.46 2.16 -7.68
C ARG A 92 3.69 2.41 -8.51
N GLN A 93 3.72 1.90 -9.74
CA GLN A 93 4.71 2.31 -10.74
C GLN A 93 4.37 3.70 -11.23
N VAL A 94 5.32 4.63 -11.12
CA VAL A 94 5.12 6.05 -11.46
C VAL A 94 5.84 6.45 -12.73
N ASP A 95 6.87 5.71 -13.13
CA ASP A 95 7.59 5.94 -14.37
C ASP A 95 8.28 4.67 -14.86
N GLU A 96 8.50 4.59 -16.16
CA GLU A 96 9.28 3.56 -16.84
C GLU A 96 9.87 4.11 -18.12
N PHE A 97 11.17 3.92 -18.30
CA PHE A 97 11.87 4.44 -19.46
C PHE A 97 13.22 3.73 -19.67
N SER A 98 13.73 3.81 -20.90
CA SER A 98 15.05 3.32 -21.26
C SER A 98 16.02 4.49 -21.45
N ILE A 99 17.18 4.39 -20.80
CA ILE A 99 18.32 5.29 -20.99
C ILE A 99 19.63 4.49 -20.96
N PRO A 100 20.71 5.00 -21.57
CA PRO A 100 22.02 4.34 -21.51
C PRO A 100 22.46 4.07 -20.06
N ALA A 101 23.08 2.91 -19.83
CA ALA A 101 23.54 2.46 -18.51
C ALA A 101 24.53 3.43 -17.81
N SER A 102 25.13 4.36 -18.53
CA SER A 102 26.08 5.35 -17.99
C SER A 102 25.45 6.70 -17.63
N GLN A 103 24.18 6.92 -18.00
CA GLN A 103 23.46 8.19 -17.88
C GLN A 103 22.37 8.11 -16.81
N ILE A 104 21.91 9.28 -16.37
CA ILE A 104 20.73 9.47 -15.51
C ILE A 104 19.84 10.55 -16.13
N ASP A 105 18.54 10.47 -15.90
CA ASP A 105 17.59 11.52 -16.30
C ASP A 105 17.21 12.36 -15.06
N LYS A 106 17.86 13.51 -14.91
CA LYS A 106 17.64 14.42 -13.77
C LYS A 106 16.22 14.98 -13.74
N ALA A 107 15.58 15.19 -14.89
CA ALA A 107 14.22 15.71 -14.95
C ALA A 107 13.21 14.67 -14.46
N ARG A 108 13.42 13.40 -14.80
CA ARG A 108 12.58 12.30 -14.27
C ARG A 108 12.81 12.04 -12.79
N LEU A 109 14.06 12.16 -12.33
CA LEU A 109 14.35 12.14 -10.88
C LEU A 109 13.63 13.29 -10.17
N ASP A 110 13.57 14.49 -10.75
CA ASP A 110 12.80 15.61 -10.18
C ASP A 110 11.30 15.33 -10.12
N ASN A 111 10.73 14.66 -11.13
CA ASN A 111 9.34 14.19 -11.06
C ASN A 111 9.13 13.15 -9.95
N LEU A 112 10.09 12.25 -9.74
CA LEU A 112 10.05 11.30 -8.62
C LEU A 112 10.10 12.02 -7.27
N LEU A 113 10.83 13.13 -7.14
CA LEU A 113 10.84 13.93 -5.91
C LEU A 113 9.47 14.51 -5.58
N ILE A 114 8.69 14.93 -6.58
CA ILE A 114 7.31 15.39 -6.38
C ILE A 114 6.47 14.26 -5.77
N GLU A 115 6.62 13.04 -6.28
CA GLU A 115 5.93 11.86 -5.75
C GLU A 115 6.36 11.52 -4.32
N ILE A 116 7.66 11.60 -4.01
CA ILE A 116 8.20 11.41 -2.65
C ILE A 116 7.64 12.46 -1.68
N HIS A 117 7.53 13.73 -2.09
CA HIS A 117 6.99 14.79 -1.24
C HIS A 117 5.49 14.63 -0.99
N ASN A 118 4.73 14.22 -2.00
CA ASN A 118 3.30 13.97 -1.87
C ASN A 118 2.98 12.75 -1.00
N ASN A 119 3.94 11.83 -0.83
CA ASN A 119 3.78 10.58 -0.07
C ASN A 119 4.85 10.49 1.04
N PRO A 120 4.73 11.25 2.15
CA PRO A 120 5.78 11.42 3.15
C PRO A 120 6.16 10.13 3.89
N LEU A 121 5.25 9.17 3.99
CA LEU A 121 5.48 7.87 4.63
C LEU A 121 5.91 6.78 3.65
N ALA A 122 5.88 7.04 2.34
CA ALA A 122 6.27 6.07 1.33
C ALA A 122 7.77 6.10 1.05
N VAL A 123 8.27 4.95 0.61
CA VAL A 123 9.64 4.77 0.11
C VAL A 123 9.60 4.70 -1.41
N ALA A 124 10.43 5.51 -2.07
CA ALA A 124 10.61 5.41 -3.52
C ALA A 124 11.57 4.28 -3.88
N TYR A 125 11.16 3.35 -4.75
CA TYR A 125 12.04 2.33 -5.30
C TYR A 125 12.47 2.72 -6.70
N ILE A 126 13.77 2.70 -6.95
CA ILE A 126 14.39 2.91 -8.25
C ILE A 126 14.98 1.58 -8.67
N LEU A 127 14.31 0.90 -9.60
CA LEU A 127 14.75 -0.38 -10.15
C LEU A 127 15.52 -0.14 -11.46
N GLU A 128 16.81 -0.43 -11.43
CA GLU A 128 17.73 -0.28 -12.55
C GLU A 128 18.04 -1.66 -13.16
N LYS A 129 17.45 -1.94 -14.31
CA LYS A 129 17.72 -3.17 -15.05
C LYS A 129 18.78 -2.91 -16.11
N PHE A 130 19.81 -3.76 -16.14
CA PHE A 130 20.96 -3.61 -17.02
C PHE A 130 21.10 -4.80 -17.95
N GLU A 131 21.61 -4.54 -19.15
CA GLU A 131 22.05 -5.61 -20.04
C GLU A 131 23.12 -6.49 -19.36
N ARG A 132 23.06 -7.81 -19.57
CA ARG A 132 24.01 -8.79 -18.98
C ARG A 132 25.49 -8.45 -19.22
N LYS A 133 25.80 -7.79 -20.34
CA LYS A 133 27.17 -7.38 -20.71
C LYS A 133 27.66 -6.10 -20.02
N THR A 134 26.80 -5.42 -19.25
CA THR A 134 27.13 -4.16 -18.58
C THR A 134 28.16 -4.42 -17.48
N SER A 135 29.29 -3.72 -17.54
CA SER A 135 30.33 -3.87 -16.51
C SER A 135 29.86 -3.36 -15.15
N GLN A 136 30.28 -4.01 -14.07
CA GLN A 136 29.98 -3.60 -12.69
C GLN A 136 30.37 -2.13 -12.40
N ASN A 137 31.50 -1.66 -12.92
CA ASN A 137 31.93 -0.26 -12.78
C ASN A 137 30.91 0.74 -13.35
N VAL A 138 30.20 0.39 -14.42
CA VAL A 138 29.16 1.25 -15.02
C VAL A 138 27.92 1.26 -14.13
N VAL A 139 27.52 0.09 -13.63
CA VAL A 139 26.39 -0.06 -12.69
C VAL A 139 26.62 0.77 -11.43
N GLU A 140 27.77 0.61 -10.77
CA GLU A 140 28.13 1.33 -9.55
C GLU A 140 28.18 2.85 -9.77
N ARG A 141 28.73 3.29 -10.91
CA ARG A 141 28.73 4.72 -11.26
C ARG A 141 27.33 5.28 -11.47
N LYS A 142 26.40 4.52 -12.07
CA LYS A 142 25.02 4.97 -12.25
C LYS A 142 24.33 5.11 -10.89
N ILE A 143 24.44 4.10 -10.02
CA ILE A 143 23.89 4.12 -8.65
C ILE A 143 24.45 5.32 -7.86
N GLN A 144 25.77 5.55 -7.94
CA GLN A 144 26.39 6.68 -7.25
C GLN A 144 25.88 8.03 -7.78
N LYS A 145 25.72 8.19 -9.10
CA LYS A 145 25.16 9.42 -9.68
C LYS A 145 23.73 9.69 -9.22
N ILE A 146 22.88 8.66 -9.17
CA ILE A 146 21.50 8.79 -8.66
C ILE A 146 21.54 9.19 -7.18
N THR A 147 22.34 8.50 -6.39
CA THR A 147 22.48 8.76 -4.95
C THR A 147 22.99 10.17 -4.67
N ASP A 148 24.04 10.59 -5.39
CA ASP A 148 24.60 11.94 -5.26
C ASP A 148 23.58 13.01 -5.65
N TYR A 149 22.81 12.78 -6.72
CA TYR A 149 21.76 13.69 -7.13
C TYR A 149 20.68 13.84 -6.04
N LEU A 150 20.13 12.71 -5.56
CA LEU A 150 19.03 12.72 -4.59
C LEU A 150 19.48 13.26 -3.22
N ILE A 151 20.63 12.84 -2.71
CA ILE A 151 21.09 13.23 -1.38
C ILE A 151 21.80 14.58 -1.41
N LYS A 152 22.83 14.74 -2.25
CA LYS A 152 23.72 15.92 -2.19
C LYS A 152 23.11 17.13 -2.90
N GLU A 153 22.49 16.93 -4.07
CA GLU A 153 21.91 18.04 -4.82
C GLU A 153 20.48 18.38 -4.34
N LYS A 154 19.69 17.38 -3.93
CA LYS A 154 18.27 17.56 -3.63
C LYS A 154 17.90 17.41 -2.16
N GLY A 155 18.83 16.98 -1.30
CA GLY A 155 18.63 16.93 0.15
C GLY A 155 17.67 15.85 0.63
N ILE A 156 17.46 14.80 -0.15
CA ILE A 156 16.60 13.68 0.24
C ILE A 156 17.31 12.78 1.23
N GLU A 157 16.61 12.41 2.30
CA GLU A 157 17.10 11.47 3.30
C GLU A 157 17.22 10.06 2.69
N LYS A 158 18.26 9.32 3.09
CA LYS A 158 18.63 8.03 2.48
C LYS A 158 17.55 6.95 2.65
N ASP A 159 16.73 7.04 3.69
CA ASP A 159 15.63 6.12 4.00
C ASP A 159 14.38 6.37 3.14
N ARG A 160 14.30 7.52 2.45
CA ARG A 160 13.17 7.86 1.57
C ARG A 160 13.23 7.19 0.20
N PHE A 161 14.34 6.51 -0.13
CA PHE A 161 14.46 5.78 -1.38
C PHE A 161 15.36 4.53 -1.27
N VAL A 162 15.12 3.57 -2.16
CA VAL A 162 15.91 2.35 -2.32
C VAL A 162 16.25 2.19 -3.79
N ILE A 163 17.52 1.88 -4.10
CA ILE A 163 17.97 1.55 -5.46
C ILE A 163 18.26 0.06 -5.53
N SER A 164 17.60 -0.63 -6.45
CA SER A 164 17.77 -2.06 -6.70
C SER A 164 18.23 -2.28 -8.13
N THR A 165 19.01 -3.33 -8.37
CA THR A 165 19.48 -3.69 -9.71
C THR A 165 19.01 -5.08 -10.14
N ALA A 166 18.81 -5.27 -11.44
CA ALA A 166 18.51 -6.57 -12.05
C ALA A 166 19.18 -6.69 -13.43
N ILE A 167 19.20 -7.91 -13.98
CA ILE A 167 19.66 -8.17 -15.35
C ILE A 167 18.44 -8.24 -16.28
N SER A 168 18.55 -7.65 -17.47
CA SER A 168 17.54 -7.65 -18.52
C SER A 168 18.18 -7.68 -19.91
N ASP A 169 17.36 -7.81 -20.95
CA ASP A 169 17.82 -7.76 -22.35
C ASP A 169 18.13 -6.34 -22.83
N GLU A 170 17.54 -5.34 -22.17
CA GLU A 170 17.74 -3.92 -22.46
C GLU A 170 17.85 -3.11 -21.16
N ASN A 171 18.48 -1.93 -21.22
CA ASN A 171 18.56 -1.06 -20.06
C ASN A 171 17.18 -0.44 -19.79
N LEU A 172 16.64 -0.67 -18.60
CA LEU A 172 15.33 -0.17 -18.20
C LEU A 172 15.40 0.40 -16.79
N THR A 173 14.88 1.62 -16.61
CA THR A 173 14.72 2.25 -15.32
C THR A 173 13.23 2.32 -14.98
N GLN A 174 12.85 1.80 -13.81
CA GLN A 174 11.47 1.82 -13.32
C GLN A 174 11.42 2.49 -11.95
N TYR A 175 10.45 3.38 -11.76
CA TYR A 175 10.23 4.06 -10.48
C TYR A 175 8.92 3.60 -9.86
N PHE A 176 8.97 3.30 -8.57
CA PHE A 176 7.80 2.92 -7.77
C PHE A 176 7.70 3.76 -6.51
N ILE A 177 6.47 4.06 -6.09
CA ILE A 177 6.17 4.55 -4.75
C ILE A 177 5.57 3.39 -3.96
N VAL A 178 6.24 3.03 -2.86
CA VAL A 178 5.88 1.89 -2.01
C VAL A 178 5.45 2.43 -0.64
N PRO A 179 4.12 2.50 -0.38
CA PRO A 179 3.61 2.94 0.91
C PRO A 179 3.92 1.93 2.05
N PRO A 180 3.81 2.34 3.31
CA PRO A 180 3.98 1.43 4.45
C PRO A 180 3.05 0.22 4.35
N GLY A 181 3.60 -0.97 4.58
CA GLY A 181 2.86 -2.24 4.48
C GLY A 181 2.72 -2.81 3.07
N ALA A 182 3.11 -2.06 2.03
CA ALA A 182 3.15 -2.58 0.66
C ALA A 182 4.38 -3.47 0.44
N SER A 183 4.23 -4.51 -0.37
CA SER A 183 5.37 -5.33 -0.79
C SER A 183 6.27 -4.57 -1.79
N PRO A 184 7.61 -4.69 -1.71
CA PRO A 184 8.53 -4.10 -2.69
C PRO A 184 8.27 -4.58 -4.14
N PRO A 185 8.81 -3.87 -5.16
CA PRO A 185 8.82 -4.40 -6.53
C PRO A 185 9.65 -5.69 -6.61
N GLU A 186 9.20 -6.62 -7.44
CA GLU A 186 9.92 -7.89 -7.65
C GLU A 186 11.21 -7.64 -8.44
N ILE A 187 12.30 -8.24 -7.97
CA ILE A 187 13.60 -8.20 -8.63
C ILE A 187 13.81 -9.58 -9.26
N GLU A 188 13.34 -9.77 -10.49
CA GLU A 188 13.61 -11.01 -11.22
C GLU A 188 15.08 -11.05 -11.64
N ASN A 189 15.89 -11.80 -10.91
CA ASN A 189 17.25 -12.15 -11.31
C ASN A 189 17.18 -13.39 -12.21
N ASN A 190 17.03 -13.19 -13.52
CA ASN A 190 17.17 -14.28 -14.48
C ASN A 190 18.64 -14.73 -14.53
N ASN A 191 18.97 -15.74 -13.70
CA ASN A 191 20.26 -16.45 -13.69
C ASN A 191 20.66 -16.91 -15.10
#